data_AF-A0A848WI87-F1
#
_entry.id   AF-A0A848WI87-F1
#
_cell.length_a   1.000
_cell.length_b   1.000
_cell.length_c   1.000
_cell.angle_alpha   90.00
_cell.angle_beta   90.00
_cell.angle_gamma   90.00
#
_symmetry.space_group_name_H-M   'P 1'
#
loop_
_entity.id
_entity.type
_entity.pdbx_description
1 polymer ?
#
loop_
_entity_poly.entity_id
_entity_poly.type
_entity_poly.pdbx_seq_one_letter_code
_entity_poly.pdbx_strand_id
1 'polypeptide(L)'
;MPTKAETPKTTDEIPMKALTQLQEAGLGNMMGLGTAWAEAFGDMSSEFASFVADRIKEDVKTQHEVLHCKSVGDLQQIQSQFVQKALEQYQSETGKLFEMSTKMFANVAKDKV
;
A
#
# COMPACT_ATOMS: atom_id res chain seq x y z
N MET A 1 -17.43 -63.93 -24.22
CA MET A 1 -17.60 -63.40 -22.85
C MET A 1 -16.93 -62.03 -22.79
N PRO A 2 -17.68 -60.92 -22.68
CA PRO A 2 -17.09 -59.58 -22.63
C PRO A 2 -16.78 -59.17 -21.18
N THR A 3 -15.54 -58.76 -20.93
CA THR A 3 -15.11 -58.10 -19.69
C THR A 3 -15.66 -56.67 -19.70
N LYS A 4 -16.49 -56.35 -18.71
CA LYS A 4 -17.17 -55.06 -18.53
C LYS A 4 -16.13 -53.99 -18.17
N ALA A 5 -16.02 -52.95 -19.00
CA ALA A 5 -15.34 -51.72 -18.64
C ALA A 5 -16.11 -51.06 -17.47
N GLU A 6 -15.43 -50.84 -16.35
CA GLU A 6 -15.93 -49.98 -15.28
C GLU A 6 -15.66 -48.53 -15.66
N THR A 7 -16.64 -47.88 -16.29
CA THR A 7 -16.70 -46.42 -16.34
C THR A 7 -16.93 -45.89 -14.91
N PRO A 8 -16.13 -44.93 -14.42
CA PRO A 8 -16.36 -44.28 -13.14
C PRO A 8 -17.72 -43.57 -13.16
N LYS A 9 -18.58 -43.93 -12.20
CA LYS A 9 -19.89 -43.33 -12.01
C LYS A 9 -19.77 -41.98 -11.30
N THR A 10 -20.16 -40.95 -12.05
CA THR A 10 -21.06 -39.86 -11.64
C THR A 10 -20.62 -38.89 -10.54
N THR A 11 -20.27 -37.69 -11.00
CA THR A 11 -20.69 -36.31 -10.65
C THR A 11 -21.88 -36.06 -9.68
N ASP A 12 -22.50 -37.05 -9.03
CA ASP A 12 -23.57 -36.86 -8.04
C ASP A 12 -22.97 -37.19 -6.67
N GLU A 13 -22.81 -36.35 -5.65
CA GLU A 13 -23.44 -35.11 -5.24
C GLU A 13 -22.32 -34.32 -4.54
N ILE A 14 -21.93 -33.14 -5.05
CA ILE A 14 -21.35 -32.17 -4.12
C ILE A 14 -22.54 -31.73 -3.26
N PRO A 15 -22.56 -32.00 -1.95
CA PRO A 15 -23.71 -31.63 -1.11
C PRO A 15 -23.99 -30.15 -1.34
N MET A 16 -25.23 -29.76 -1.64
CA MET A 16 -25.54 -28.34 -1.90
C MET A 16 -25.04 -27.41 -0.78
N LYS A 17 -24.99 -27.90 0.46
CA LYS A 17 -24.33 -27.23 1.59
C LYS A 17 -22.84 -26.96 1.39
N ALA A 18 -22.09 -27.91 0.83
CA ALA A 18 -20.68 -27.75 0.52
C ALA A 18 -20.46 -26.72 -0.60
N LEU A 19 -21.34 -26.67 -1.61
CA LEU A 19 -21.35 -25.62 -2.64
C LEU A 19 -21.66 -24.23 -2.04
N THR A 20 -22.67 -24.13 -1.17
CA THR A 20 -23.01 -22.87 -0.50
C THR A 20 -21.89 -22.39 0.43
N GLN A 21 -21.27 -23.28 1.20
CA GLN A 21 -20.12 -22.96 2.05
C GLN A 21 -18.90 -22.52 1.24
N LEU A 22 -18.63 -23.17 0.11
CA LEU A 22 -17.55 -22.77 -0.80
C LEU A 22 -17.83 -21.40 -1.42
N GLN A 23 -19.10 -21.11 -1.75
CA GLN A 23 -19.52 -19.82 -2.28
C GLN A 23 -19.43 -18.71 -1.23
N GLU A 24 -19.89 -18.94 0.00
CA GLU A 24 -19.78 -17.99 1.12
C GLU A 24 -18.32 -17.73 1.50
N ALA A 25 -17.49 -18.78 1.58
CA ALA A 25 -16.06 -18.64 1.83
C ALA A 25 -15.36 -17.91 0.67
N GLY A 26 -15.73 -18.18 -0.58
CA GLY A 26 -15.18 -17.52 -1.77
C GLY A 26 -15.57 -16.05 -1.89
N LEU A 27 -16.84 -15.71 -1.64
CA LEU A 27 -17.33 -14.32 -1.60
C LEU A 27 -16.76 -13.56 -0.39
N GLY A 28 -16.70 -14.20 0.78
CA GLY A 28 -16.11 -13.63 1.98
C GLY A 28 -14.63 -13.30 1.81
N ASN A 29 -13.85 -14.21 1.23
CA ASN A 29 -12.44 -13.98 0.91
C ASN A 29 -12.25 -12.87 -0.13
N MET A 30 -13.07 -12.84 -1.19
CA MET A 30 -13.01 -11.78 -2.20
C MET A 30 -13.37 -10.40 -1.63
N MET A 31 -14.41 -10.32 -0.79
CA MET A 31 -14.81 -9.08 -0.15
C MET A 31 -13.74 -8.61 0.86
N GLY A 32 -13.20 -9.51 1.68
CA GLY A 32 -12.11 -9.21 2.63
C GLY A 32 -10.84 -8.69 1.95
N LEU A 33 -10.41 -9.32 0.86
CA LEU A 33 -9.29 -8.82 0.04
C LEU A 33 -9.57 -7.43 -0.55
N GLY A 34 -10.81 -7.16 -0.96
CA GLY A 34 -11.24 -5.85 -1.47
C GLY A 34 -11.16 -4.76 -0.40
N THR A 35 -11.62 -5.04 0.82
CA THR A 35 -11.58 -4.10 1.95
C THR A 35 -10.15 -3.82 2.39
N ALA A 36 -9.33 -4.85 2.57
CA ALA A 36 -7.93 -4.71 2.97
C ALA A 36 -7.09 -3.93 1.93
N TRP A 37 -7.40 -4.11 0.64
CA TRP A 37 -6.77 -3.33 -0.43
C TRP A 37 -7.18 -1.85 -0.39
N ALA A 38 -8.48 -1.58 -0.16
CA ALA A 38 -8.99 -0.22 -0.05
C ALA A 38 -8.43 0.53 1.17
N GLU A 39 -8.32 -0.14 2.31
CA GLU A 39 -7.69 0.39 3.53
C GLU A 39 -6.22 0.71 3.30
N ALA A 40 -5.44 -0.24 2.76
CA ALA A 40 -4.02 -0.02 2.48
C ALA A 40 -3.76 1.10 1.47
N PHE A 41 -4.62 1.23 0.45
CA PHE A 41 -4.58 2.35 -0.48
C PHE A 41 -4.92 3.68 0.20
N GLY A 42 -5.92 3.68 1.08
CA GLY A 42 -6.28 4.83 1.91
C GLY A 42 -5.11 5.33 2.74
N ASP A 43 -4.46 4.42 3.49
CA ASP A 43 -3.30 4.75 4.31
C ASP A 43 -2.15 5.31 3.46
N MET A 44 -1.84 4.69 2.32
CA MET A 44 -0.79 5.16 1.40
C MET A 44 -1.10 6.55 0.82
N SER A 45 -2.37 6.81 0.48
CA SER A 45 -2.79 8.11 -0.02
C SER A 45 -2.70 9.20 1.06
N SER A 46 -3.02 8.85 2.30
CA SER A 46 -2.90 9.75 3.45
C SER A 46 -1.44 10.12 3.68
N GLU A 47 -0.52 9.16 3.65
CA GLU A 47 0.90 9.46 3.86
C GLU A 47 1.53 10.26 2.73
N PHE A 48 1.14 9.99 1.49
CA PHE A 48 1.54 10.85 0.38
C PHE A 48 1.05 12.29 0.56
N ALA A 49 -0.20 12.49 0.99
CA ALA A 49 -0.75 13.82 1.26
C ALA A 49 -0.02 14.53 2.42
N SER A 50 0.28 13.81 3.51
CA SER A 50 1.08 14.30 4.63
C SER A 50 2.46 14.75 4.18
N PHE A 51 3.14 13.93 3.37
CA PHE A 51 4.46 14.24 2.83
C PHE A 51 4.46 15.52 1.98
N VAL A 52 3.48 15.66 1.09
CA VAL A 52 3.33 16.86 0.26
C VAL A 52 3.10 18.10 1.13
N ALA A 53 2.23 18.00 2.14
CA ALA A 53 1.97 19.09 3.06
C ALA A 53 3.24 19.52 3.83
N ASP A 54 4.02 18.57 4.32
CA ASP A 54 5.29 18.83 4.99
C ASP A 54 6.30 19.51 4.06
N ARG A 55 6.36 19.10 2.78
CA ARG A 55 7.29 19.70 1.83
C ARG A 55 6.92 21.13 1.44
N ILE A 56 5.62 21.42 1.31
CA ILE A 56 5.10 22.78 1.13
C ILE A 56 5.44 23.65 2.34
N LYS A 57 5.33 23.11 3.56
CA LYS A 57 5.67 23.84 4.79
C LYS A 57 7.15 24.22 4.81
N GLU A 58 8.05 23.32 4.42
CA GLU A 58 9.47 23.63 4.28
C GLU A 58 9.73 24.69 3.20
N ASP A 59 9.02 24.64 2.06
CA ASP A 59 9.14 25.68 1.01
C ASP A 59 8.75 27.07 1.51
N VAL A 60 7.63 27.17 2.25
CA VAL A 60 7.17 28.44 2.85
C VAL A 60 8.17 28.94 3.89
N LYS A 61 8.70 28.05 4.73
CA LYS A 61 9.73 28.39 5.72
C LYS A 61 10.99 28.92 5.04
N THR A 62 11.48 28.25 4.00
CA THR A 62 12.67 28.68 3.26
C THR A 62 12.44 30.04 2.59
N GLN A 63 11.28 30.28 1.99
CA GLN A 63 10.96 31.60 1.43
C GLN A 63 10.96 32.68 2.53
N HIS A 64 10.39 32.39 3.70
CA HIS A 64 10.41 33.31 4.82
C HIS A 64 11.84 33.62 5.28
N GLU A 65 12.72 32.62 5.39
CA GLU A 65 14.12 32.79 5.76
C GLU A 65 14.89 33.61 4.71
N VAL A 66 14.67 33.34 3.42
CA VAL A 66 15.27 34.09 2.30
C VAL A 66 14.87 35.57 2.34
N LEU A 67 13.61 35.89 2.63
CA LEU A 67 13.14 37.28 2.72
C LEU A 67 13.78 38.07 3.89
N HIS A 68 14.25 37.39 4.93
CA HIS A 68 14.91 38.01 6.08
C HIS A 68 16.44 38.02 5.97
N CYS A 69 16.96 37.46 4.89
CA CYS A 69 18.38 37.27 4.66
C CYS A 69 19.10 38.59 4.37
N LYS A 70 20.25 38.82 5.00
CA LYS A 70 21.02 40.08 4.87
C LYS A 70 22.33 39.94 4.09
N SER A 71 22.74 38.70 3.78
CA SER A 71 23.97 38.42 3.06
C SER A 71 23.83 37.23 2.11
N VAL A 72 24.75 37.11 1.16
CA VAL A 72 24.82 35.97 0.25
C VAL A 72 25.26 34.68 0.97
N GLY A 73 26.05 34.80 2.04
CA GLY A 73 26.48 33.65 2.86
C GLY A 73 25.30 33.00 3.58
N ASP A 74 24.41 33.81 4.14
CA ASP A 74 23.17 33.35 4.77
C ASP A 74 22.26 32.64 3.74
N LEU A 75 22.17 33.14 2.50
CA LEU A 75 21.42 32.47 1.42
C LEU A 75 21.99 31.09 1.09
N GLN A 76 23.31 30.97 0.97
CA GLN A 76 23.96 29.68 0.72
C GLN A 76 23.67 28.67 1.84
N GLN A 77 23.70 29.13 3.09
CA GLN A 77 23.38 28.28 4.23
C GLN A 77 21.92 27.81 4.21
N ILE A 78 20.97 28.72 3.98
CA ILE A 78 19.54 28.39 3.86
C ILE A 78 19.30 27.37 2.74
N GLN A 79 19.91 27.58 1.57
CA GLN A 79 19.78 26.67 0.44
C GLN A 79 20.38 25.28 0.73
N SER A 80 21.55 25.23 1.36
CA SER A 80 22.17 23.95 1.76
C SER A 80 21.30 23.19 2.75
N GLN A 81 20.72 23.88 3.74
CA GLN A 81 19.83 23.27 4.72
C GLN A 81 18.54 22.75 4.07
N PHE A 82 17.97 23.53 3.14
CA PHE A 82 16.79 23.11 2.38
C PHE A 82 17.03 21.84 1.56
N VAL A 83 18.14 21.77 0.84
CA VAL A 83 18.50 20.59 0.03
C VAL A 83 18.74 19.37 0.92
N GLN A 84 19.50 19.54 2.01
CA GLN A 84 19.74 18.46 2.96
C GLN A 84 18.42 17.93 3.55
N LYS A 85 17.54 18.84 3.98
CA LYS A 85 16.23 18.47 4.53
C LYS A 85 15.37 17.73 3.52
N ALA A 86 15.36 18.18 2.26
CA ALA A 86 14.65 17.50 1.19
C ALA A 86 15.15 16.07 1.00
N LEU A 87 16.47 15.86 0.91
CA LEU A 87 17.05 14.53 0.75
C LEU A 87 16.64 13.59 1.89
N GLU A 88 16.74 14.05 3.14
CA GLU A 88 16.34 13.28 4.32
C GLU A 88 14.84 12.91 4.28
N GLN A 89 13.98 13.86 3.91
CA GLN A 89 12.53 13.64 3.82
C GLN A 89 12.19 12.65 2.71
N TYR A 90 12.73 12.80 1.51
CA TYR A 90 12.47 11.88 0.38
C TYR A 90 12.98 10.46 0.68
N GLN A 91 14.14 10.34 1.30
CA GLN A 91 14.68 9.03 1.68
C GLN A 91 13.78 8.35 2.72
N SER A 92 13.38 9.09 3.76
CA SER A 92 12.49 8.59 4.80
C SER A 92 11.13 8.17 4.23
N GLU A 93 10.53 9.01 3.39
CA GLU A 93 9.22 8.73 2.81
C GLU A 93 9.26 7.52 1.87
N THR A 94 10.31 7.40 1.05
CA THR A 94 10.51 6.23 0.20
C THR A 94 10.59 4.94 1.03
N GLY A 95 11.30 4.97 2.17
CA GLY A 95 11.37 3.84 3.09
C GLY A 95 10.01 3.45 3.66
N LYS A 96 9.21 4.44 4.09
CA LYS A 96 7.84 4.22 4.58
C LYS A 96 6.94 3.61 3.51
N LEU A 97 6.92 4.17 2.30
CA LEU A 97 6.09 3.67 1.20
C LEU A 97 6.49 2.23 0.81
N PHE A 98 7.77 1.91 0.86
CA PHE A 98 8.25 0.54 0.64
C PHE A 98 7.77 -0.42 1.74
N GLU A 99 7.80 0.00 2.99
CA GLU A 99 7.28 -0.80 4.12
C GLU A 99 5.77 -1.02 4.01
N MET A 100 5.01 0.05 3.69
CA MET A 100 3.56 -0.01 3.50
C MET A 100 3.17 -0.93 2.34
N SER A 101 3.86 -0.83 1.21
CA SER A 101 3.61 -1.72 0.06
C SER A 101 3.96 -3.17 0.38
N THR A 102 5.07 -3.43 1.09
CA THR A 102 5.43 -4.78 1.53
C THR A 102 4.38 -5.38 2.45
N LYS A 103 3.85 -4.60 3.41
CA LYS A 103 2.77 -5.02 4.32
C LYS A 103 1.49 -5.35 3.55
N MET A 104 1.13 -4.51 2.59
CA MET A 104 -0.04 -4.72 1.72
C MET A 104 0.07 -6.07 0.98
N PHE A 105 1.21 -6.37 0.36
CA PHE A 105 1.42 -7.64 -0.34
C PHE A 105 1.48 -8.85 0.61
N ALA A 106 2.08 -8.69 1.79
CA ALA A 106 2.15 -9.76 2.79
C ALA A 106 0.76 -10.12 3.36
N ASN A 107 -0.12 -9.13 3.55
CA ASN A 107 -1.48 -9.37 4.03
C ASN A 107 -2.34 -10.08 2.96
N VAL A 108 -2.19 -9.72 1.69
CA VAL A 108 -2.81 -10.43 0.56
C VAL A 108 -2.33 -11.89 0.44
N ALA A 109 -1.08 -12.18 0.83
CA ALA A 109 -0.53 -13.53 0.81
C ALA A 109 -0.98 -14.40 2.01
N LYS A 110 -1.21 -13.78 3.17
CA LYS A 110 -1.66 -14.48 4.39
C LYS A 110 -3.11 -14.96 4.32
N ASP A 111 -3.98 -14.24 3.63
CA ASP A 111 -5.38 -14.66 3.40
C ASP A 111 -5.53 -15.80 2.36
N LYS A 112 -4.42 -16.30 1.78
CA LYS A 112 -4.41 -17.43 0.85
C LYS A 112 -4.06 -18.79 1.48
N VAL A 113 -3.73 -18.84 2.78
CA VAL A 113 -3.37 -20.06 3.53
C VAL A 113 -4.43 -20.33 4.60
#